data_AF-A0A9D5U174-F1
#
_entry.id   AF-A0A9D5U174-F1
#
_cell.length_a   1.000
_cell.length_b   1.000
_cell.length_c   1.000
_cell.angle_alpha   90.00
_cell.angle_beta   90.00
_cell.angle_gamma   90.00
#
_symmetry.space_group_name_H-M   'P 1'
#
loop_
_entity.id
_entity.type
_entity.pdbx_description
1 polymer ?
#
loop_
_entity_poly.entity_id
_entity_poly.type
_entity_poly.pdbx_seq_one_letter_code
_entity_poly.pdbx_strand_id
1 'polypeptide(L)'
;MPEKESEAEAQEFDLRNLDEFWDHLAHLEEEHPQYLESLLRSGRLRSHPESVGDRAMQLMGDLTVNRKFERDRAREIVYAEIVAPPSEETREEPRPMSPVAEKMLARFKSKMMDE
;
A
#
# COMPACT_ATOMS: atom_id res chain seq x y z
N MET A 1 -38.05 -18.78 -4.50
CA MET A 1 -38.13 -17.39 -4.00
C MET A 1 -37.00 -17.19 -3.02
N PRO A 2 -36.29 -16.06 -3.10
CA PRO A 2 -35.13 -15.81 -3.92
C PRO A 2 -33.83 -16.17 -3.20
N GLU A 3 -32.79 -16.38 -3.99
CA GLU A 3 -31.39 -16.43 -3.57
C GLU A 3 -31.11 -15.21 -2.69
N LYS A 4 -30.71 -15.42 -1.43
CA LYS A 4 -30.09 -14.35 -0.66
C LYS A 4 -28.71 -14.15 -1.23
N GLU A 5 -28.66 -13.30 -2.24
CA GLU A 5 -27.57 -12.37 -2.51
C GLU A 5 -27.11 -11.80 -1.15
N SER A 6 -26.13 -12.44 -0.54
CA SER A 6 -25.21 -11.75 0.33
C SER A 6 -23.92 -11.65 -0.46
N GLU A 7 -24.01 -10.87 -1.54
CA GLU A 7 -22.94 -9.96 -1.94
C GLU A 7 -22.57 -9.16 -0.69
N ALA A 8 -21.77 -9.77 0.19
CA ALA A 8 -20.80 -8.97 0.92
C ALA A 8 -19.88 -8.46 -0.20
N GLU A 9 -20.24 -7.29 -0.73
CA GLU A 9 -19.49 -6.57 -1.76
C GLU A 9 -18.02 -6.81 -1.48
N ALA A 10 -17.35 -7.46 -2.43
CA ALA A 10 -15.93 -7.62 -2.38
C ALA A 10 -15.39 -6.19 -2.36
N GLN A 11 -15.09 -5.66 -1.17
CA GLN A 11 -14.37 -4.40 -1.06
C GLN A 11 -13.09 -4.63 -1.86
N GLU A 12 -13.00 -4.01 -3.01
CA GLU A 12 -11.88 -4.20 -3.91
C GLU A 12 -10.66 -3.60 -3.19
N PHE A 13 -9.56 -4.36 -3.10
CA PHE A 13 -8.32 -3.80 -2.57
C PHE A 13 -7.85 -2.76 -3.57
N ASP A 14 -8.03 -1.49 -3.25
CA ASP A 14 -7.75 -0.35 -4.07
C ASP A 14 -6.92 0.64 -3.26
N LEU A 15 -5.62 0.75 -3.57
CA LEU A 15 -4.76 1.75 -2.93
C LEU A 15 -5.18 3.20 -3.20
N ARG A 16 -6.14 3.45 -4.11
CA ARG A 16 -6.79 4.76 -4.29
C ARG A 16 -7.82 5.01 -3.18
N ASN A 17 -8.28 3.98 -2.47
CA ASN A 17 -9.00 4.11 -1.21
C ASN A 17 -8.07 4.70 -0.16
N LEU A 18 -8.54 5.76 0.50
CA LEU A 18 -7.77 6.52 1.47
C LEU A 18 -7.33 5.67 2.66
N ASP A 19 -8.17 4.74 3.13
CA ASP A 19 -7.86 3.89 4.28
C ASP A 19 -6.73 2.89 3.95
N GLU A 20 -6.80 2.26 2.78
CA GLU A 20 -5.78 1.30 2.34
C GLU A 20 -4.46 2.01 1.97
N PHE A 21 -4.54 3.24 1.46
CA PHE A 21 -3.38 4.11 1.28
C PHE A 21 -2.70 4.45 2.61
N TRP A 22 -3.47 4.77 3.66
CA TRP A 22 -2.90 5.05 4.98
C TRP A 22 -2.26 3.82 5.61
N ASP A 23 -2.91 2.66 5.50
CA ASP A 23 -2.33 1.38 5.93
C ASP A 23 -1.02 1.07 5.19
N HIS A 24 -0.99 1.34 3.88
CA HIS A 24 0.23 1.23 3.07
C HIS A 24 1.33 2.20 3.51
N LEU A 25 1.00 3.46 3.76
CA LEU A 25 1.95 4.44 4.28
C LEU A 25 2.52 4.05 5.64
N ALA A 26 1.68 3.53 6.54
CA ALA A 26 2.11 3.07 7.86
C ALA A 26 3.08 1.89 7.75
N HIS A 27 2.77 0.93 6.88
CA HIS A 27 3.66 -0.21 6.62
C HIS A 27 5.02 0.25 6.06
N LEU A 28 5.04 1.20 5.11
CA LEU A 28 6.30 1.75 4.59
C LEU A 28 7.09 2.52 5.64
N GLU A 29 6.42 3.21 6.57
CA GLU A 29 7.07 3.92 7.68
C GLU A 29 7.77 2.97 8.65
N GLU A 30 7.17 1.81 8.92
CA GLU A 30 7.68 0.79 9.84
C GLU A 30 8.74 -0.12 9.20
N GLU A 31 8.44 -0.71 8.04
CA GLU A 31 9.25 -1.78 7.46
C GLU A 31 10.24 -1.28 6.39
N HIS A 32 9.92 -0.15 5.72
CA HIS A 32 10.70 0.35 4.58
C HIS A 32 10.95 1.87 4.59
N PRO A 33 11.45 2.44 5.71
CA PRO A 33 11.59 3.90 5.88
C PRO A 33 12.43 4.58 4.79
N GLN A 34 13.47 3.93 4.27
CA GLN A 34 14.31 4.52 3.21
C GLN A 34 13.60 4.58 1.85
N TYR A 35 12.72 3.62 1.57
CA TYR A 35 11.90 3.64 0.36
C TYR A 35 10.85 4.75 0.44
N LEU A 36 10.21 4.91 1.59
CA LEU A 36 9.31 6.03 1.85
C LEU A 36 10.03 7.38 1.69
N GLU A 37 11.25 7.51 2.20
CA GLU A 37 12.07 8.71 1.99
C GLU A 37 12.36 8.96 0.50
N SER A 38 12.68 7.92 -0.27
CA SER A 38 12.88 8.04 -1.73
C SER A 38 11.62 8.51 -2.45
N LEU A 39 10.45 7.96 -2.10
CA LEU A 39 9.15 8.39 -2.65
C LEU A 39 8.83 9.86 -2.30
N LEU A 40 9.11 10.27 -1.07
CA LEU A 40 8.95 11.66 -0.60
C LEU A 40 9.87 12.62 -1.35
N ARG A 41 11.17 12.31 -1.45
CA ARG A 41 12.17 13.15 -2.12
C ARG A 41 11.93 13.29 -3.61
N SER A 42 11.47 12.21 -4.25
CA SER A 42 11.14 12.22 -5.68
C SER A 42 9.76 12.81 -6.00
N GLY A 43 8.97 13.17 -4.99
CA GLY A 43 7.61 13.68 -5.17
C GLY A 43 6.62 12.64 -5.72
N ARG A 44 7.01 11.37 -5.77
CA ARG A 44 6.22 10.27 -6.35
C ARG A 44 5.19 9.71 -5.39
N LEU A 45 5.21 10.08 -4.11
CA LEU A 45 4.27 9.57 -3.11
C LEU A 45 2.80 9.80 -3.47
N ARG A 46 2.46 10.91 -4.17
CA ARG A 46 1.09 11.20 -4.63
C ARG A 46 0.64 10.33 -5.82
N SER A 47 1.55 10.01 -6.74
CA SER A 47 1.25 9.18 -7.92
C SER A 47 1.51 7.68 -7.67
N HIS A 48 2.07 7.34 -6.51
CA HIS A 48 2.39 5.97 -6.13
C HIS A 48 1.14 5.09 -6.03
N PRO A 49 0.02 5.54 -5.43
CA PRO A 49 -1.19 4.74 -5.31
C PRO A 49 -1.79 4.35 -6.66
N GLU A 50 -1.76 5.25 -7.65
CA GLU A 50 -2.20 4.93 -9.01
C GLU A 50 -1.29 3.88 -9.67
N SER A 51 0.03 4.05 -9.54
CA SER A 51 1.01 3.14 -10.14
C SER A 51 1.03 1.74 -9.52
N VAL A 52 0.64 1.61 -8.26
CA VAL A 52 0.73 0.36 -7.49
C VAL A 52 -0.66 -0.27 -7.29
N GLY A 53 -1.71 0.53 -7.21
CA GLY A 53 -3.09 0.12 -7.01
C GLY A 53 -3.58 -0.86 -8.07
N ASP A 54 -3.35 -0.58 -9.36
CA ASP A 54 -3.78 -1.47 -10.45
C ASP A 54 -3.12 -2.86 -10.37
N ARG A 55 -1.83 -2.92 -10.02
CA ARG A 55 -1.12 -4.19 -9.84
C ARG A 55 -1.59 -4.92 -8.59
N ALA A 56 -1.89 -4.18 -7.54
CA ALA A 56 -2.37 -4.74 -6.29
C ALA A 56 -3.79 -5.31 -6.42
N MET A 57 -4.69 -4.60 -7.13
CA MET A 57 -6.02 -5.11 -7.51
C MET A 57 -5.92 -6.40 -8.31
N GLN A 58 -5.08 -6.41 -9.35
CA GLN A 58 -4.89 -7.61 -10.19
C GLN A 58 -4.39 -8.80 -9.38
N LEU A 59 -3.39 -8.60 -8.52
CA LEU A 59 -2.84 -9.67 -7.70
C LEU A 59 -3.83 -10.14 -6.61
N MET A 60 -4.56 -9.21 -5.98
CA MET A 60 -5.61 -9.53 -5.02
C MET A 60 -6.72 -10.37 -5.66
N GLY A 61 -7.13 -10.01 -6.88
CA GLY A 61 -8.10 -10.77 -7.66
C GLY A 61 -7.59 -12.18 -7.98
N ASP A 62 -6.34 -12.33 -8.43
CA ASP A 62 -5.75 -13.65 -8.69
C ASP A 62 -5.70 -14.52 -7.42
N LEU A 63 -5.26 -13.95 -6.30
CA LEU A 63 -5.11 -14.68 -5.04
C LEU A 63 -6.46 -15.12 -4.47
N THR A 64 -7.47 -14.25 -4.49
CA THR A 64 -8.79 -14.54 -3.90
C THR A 64 -9.69 -15.36 -4.83
N VAL A 65 -9.70 -15.08 -6.13
CA VAL A 65 -10.58 -15.74 -7.11
C VAL A 65 -9.96 -17.03 -7.64
N ASN A 66 -8.73 -16.98 -8.14
CA ASN A 66 -8.12 -18.13 -8.81
C ASN A 66 -7.44 -19.08 -7.81
N ARG A 67 -6.74 -18.52 -6.81
CA ARG A 67 -5.97 -19.30 -5.84
C ARG A 67 -6.70 -19.58 -4.53
N LYS A 68 -7.91 -19.01 -4.35
CA LYS A 68 -8.80 -19.22 -3.20
C LYS A 68 -8.14 -18.97 -1.85
N PHE A 69 -7.20 -18.04 -1.78
CA PHE A 69 -6.68 -17.59 -0.50
C PHE A 69 -7.78 -16.86 0.28
N GLU A 70 -7.74 -17.01 1.61
CA GLU A 70 -8.49 -16.12 2.48
C GLU A 70 -8.05 -14.68 2.24
N ARG A 71 -9.00 -13.76 2.31
CA ARG A 71 -8.79 -12.35 1.96
C ARG A 71 -7.64 -11.73 2.73
N ASP A 72 -7.55 -11.97 4.04
CA ASP A 72 -6.49 -11.42 4.88
C ASP A 72 -5.12 -11.96 4.45
N ARG A 73 -5.05 -13.25 4.10
CA ARG A 73 -3.81 -13.86 3.58
C ARG A 73 -3.43 -13.35 2.20
N ALA A 74 -4.42 -13.12 1.32
CA ALA A 74 -4.19 -12.52 0.02
C ALA A 74 -3.69 -11.07 0.17
N ARG A 75 -4.25 -10.32 1.12
CA ARG A 75 -3.82 -8.97 1.46
C ARG A 75 -2.36 -8.99 1.92
N GLU A 76 -1.99 -9.82 2.90
CA GLU A 76 -0.58 -9.97 3.33
C GLU A 76 0.37 -10.24 2.16
N ILE A 77 -0.01 -11.11 1.22
CA ILE A 77 0.81 -11.42 0.04
C ILE A 77 0.91 -10.22 -0.91
N VAL A 78 -0.19 -9.51 -1.17
CA VAL A 78 -0.17 -8.28 -1.99
C VAL A 78 0.72 -7.23 -1.36
N TYR A 79 0.65 -7.04 -0.04
CA TYR A 79 1.57 -6.14 0.66
C TYR A 79 3.03 -6.61 0.49
N ALA A 80 3.32 -7.89 0.69
CA ALA A 80 4.68 -8.41 0.53
C ALA A 80 5.23 -8.34 -0.91
N GLU A 81 4.38 -8.45 -1.94
CA GLU A 81 4.82 -8.57 -3.34
C GLU A 81 4.76 -7.25 -4.13
N ILE A 82 3.85 -6.36 -3.76
CA ILE A 82 3.55 -5.13 -4.51
C ILE A 82 3.90 -3.88 -3.69
N VAL A 83 3.74 -3.95 -2.37
CA VAL A 83 4.04 -2.84 -1.45
C VAL A 83 5.49 -2.89 -0.94
N ALA A 84 6.08 -4.07 -0.75
CA ALA A 84 7.52 -4.18 -0.54
C ALA A 84 8.25 -3.72 -1.81
N PRO A 85 9.37 -2.99 -1.69
CA PRO A 85 10.14 -2.55 -2.85
C PRO A 85 10.57 -3.77 -3.68
N PRO A 86 10.37 -3.77 -5.02
CA PRO A 86 10.71 -4.90 -5.88
C PRO A 86 12.23 -5.07 -5.95
N SER A 87 12.80 -5.78 -4.98
CA SER A 87 14.12 -6.41 -4.92
C SER A 87 15.39 -5.61 -5.29
N GLU A 88 16.42 -5.80 -4.46
CA GLU A 88 17.86 -5.49 -4.58
C GLU A 88 18.40 -4.17 -3.99
N GLU A 89 17.71 -3.02 -4.10
CA GLU A 89 18.27 -1.76 -3.55
C GLU A 89 18.16 -1.64 -2.01
N THR A 90 17.25 -2.37 -1.38
CA THR A 90 17.03 -2.38 0.09
C THR A 90 17.74 -3.54 0.80
N ARG A 91 18.88 -4.03 0.28
CA ARG A 91 19.77 -4.91 1.06
C ARG A 91 20.48 -4.20 2.22
N GLU A 92 20.32 -2.89 2.34
CA GLU A 92 20.74 -2.17 3.54
C GLU A 92 19.82 -2.52 4.71
N GLU A 93 20.41 -2.77 5.88
CA GLU A 93 19.64 -2.89 7.12
C GLU A 93 18.63 -1.73 7.23
N PRO A 94 17.39 -1.99 7.69
CA PRO A 94 16.41 -0.93 7.87
C PRO A 94 17.01 0.15 8.79
N ARG A 95 17.21 1.33 8.22
CA ARG A 95 17.71 2.53 8.89
C ARG A 95 16.55 3.49 9.05
N PRO A 96 16.43 4.17 10.19
CA PRO A 96 15.39 5.16 10.39
C PRO A 96 15.47 6.24 9.29
N MET A 97 14.30 6.80 8.95
CA MET A 97 14.22 7.95 8.05
C MET A 97 15.06 9.12 8.56
N SER A 98 15.52 9.97 7.63
CA SER A 98 16.15 11.22 8.04
C SER A 98 15.12 12.17 8.69
N PRO A 99 15.53 13.04 9.64
CA PRO A 99 14.63 14.04 10.24
C PRO A 99 14.00 15.01 9.23
N VAL A 100 14.61 15.15 8.05
CA VAL A 100 14.05 15.93 6.93
C VAL A 100 12.90 15.18 6.28
N ALA A 101 13.07 13.87 6.02
CA ALA A 101 12.01 13.02 5.47
C ALA A 101 10.82 12.90 6.43
N GLU A 102 11.05 12.76 7.74
CA GLU A 102 10.00 12.77 8.76
C GLU A 102 9.16 14.06 8.71
N LYS A 103 9.82 15.22 8.59
CA LYS A 103 9.11 16.51 8.46
C LYS A 103 8.34 16.62 7.14
N MET A 104 8.88 16.08 6.04
CA MET A 104 8.18 16.04 4.76
C MET A 104 6.94 15.14 4.84
N LEU A 105 7.06 13.97 5.50
CA LEU A 105 5.95 13.06 5.74
C LEU A 105 4.87 13.70 6.61
N ALA A 106 5.24 14.33 7.73
CA ALA A 106 4.29 15.03 8.60
C ALA A 106 3.53 16.14 7.85
N ARG A 107 4.23 16.93 7.02
CA ARG A 107 3.60 17.94 6.17
C ARG A 107 2.68 17.34 5.13
N PHE A 108 3.06 16.20 4.56
CA PHE A 108 2.22 15.47 3.61
C PHE A 108 0.94 14.97 4.28
N LYS A 109 1.06 14.33 5.46
CA LYS A 109 -0.07 13.84 6.26
C LYS A 109 -1.06 14.95 6.60
N SER A 110 -0.57 16.10 7.11
CA SER A 110 -1.42 17.27 7.40
C SER A 110 -2.18 17.74 6.16
N LYS A 111 -1.49 17.96 5.03
CA LYS A 111 -2.13 18.45 3.80
C LYS A 111 -3.25 17.54 3.29
N MET A 112 -3.08 16.22 3.40
CA MET A 112 -4.09 15.25 2.94
C MET A 112 -5.27 15.10 3.90
N MET A 113 -5.14 15.54 5.16
CA MET A 113 -6.24 15.56 6.14
C MET A 113 -7.03 16.87 6.11
N ASP A 114 -6.43 17.93 5.54
CA ASP A 114 -7.05 19.26 5.38
C ASP A 114 -7.78 19.41 4.02
N GLU A 115 -7.57 18.50 3.05
CA GLU A 115 -8.27 18.39 1.75
C GLU A 115 -9.55 17.55 1.87
#